data_AF-A0A5C6RNG9-F1
#
_entry.id   AF-A0A5C6RNG9-F1
#
_cell.length_a   1.000
_cell.length_b   1.000
_cell.length_c   1.000
_cell.angle_alpha   90.00
_cell.angle_beta   90.00
_cell.angle_gamma   90.00
#
_symmetry.space_group_name_H-M   'P 1'
#
loop_
_entity.id
_entity.type
_entity.pdbx_description
1 polymer ?
#
loop_
_entity_poly.entity_id
_entity_poly.type
_entity_poly.pdbx_seq_one_letter_code
_entity_poly.pdbx_strand_id
1 'polypeptide(L)'
;EGIKRTLKPGGMLMLHGYRPEQITYGTGGPPHAENMYTEEMLREGFCDMRILHLAAYDCEIEEGKGHAGMSALIDLVAVKR
;
A
#
# COMPACT_ATOMS: atom_id res chain seq x y z
N GLU A 1 13.64 11.60 0.40
CA GLU A 1 13.16 11.71 1.79
C GLU A 1 11.63 11.72 1.99
N GLY A 2 10.81 12.52 1.29
CA GLY A 2 9.32 12.40 1.36
C GLY A 2 8.74 12.24 2.77
N ILE A 3 7.80 11.31 2.94
CA ILE A 3 7.24 10.92 4.25
C ILE A 3 8.29 10.34 5.21
N LYS A 4 9.35 9.68 4.70
CA LYS A 4 10.42 9.10 5.54
C LYS A 4 11.14 10.15 6.38
N ARG A 5 11.21 11.41 5.92
CA ARG A 5 11.81 12.53 6.66
C ARG A 5 11.07 12.86 7.94
N THR A 6 9.75 12.70 7.95
CA THR A 6 8.89 13.15 9.05
C THR A 6 8.92 12.17 10.23
N LEU A 7 9.40 10.95 10.01
CA LEU A 7 9.60 9.94 11.04
C LEU A 7 10.87 10.22 11.85
N LYS A 8 10.77 10.11 13.17
CA LYS A 8 11.93 10.01 14.06
C LYS A 8 12.61 8.63 13.88
N PRO A 9 13.89 8.46 14.24
CA PRO A 9 14.50 7.14 14.35
C PRO A 9 13.64 6.21 15.24
N GLY A 10 13.42 4.98 14.80
CA GLY A 10 12.48 4.03 15.42
C GLY A 10 11.01 4.28 15.10
N GLY A 11 10.66 5.33 14.36
CA GLY A 11 9.29 5.63 13.95
C GLY A 11 8.75 4.62 12.93
N MET A 12 7.46 4.29 13.03
CA MET A 12 6.79 3.33 12.16
C MET A 12 5.97 4.03 11.08
N LEU A 13 6.06 3.50 9.86
CA LEU A 13 5.16 3.80 8.75
C LEU A 13 4.26 2.58 8.51
N MET A 14 2.97 2.84 8.38
CA MET A 14 1.98 1.87 7.89
C MET A 14 1.35 2.45 6.62
N LEU A 15 1.27 1.64 5.58
CA LEU A 15 0.62 1.96 4.32
C LEU A 15 -0.32 0.82 3.97
N HIS A 16 -1.57 1.16 3.65
CA HIS A 16 -2.56 0.28 3.05
C HIS A 16 -2.99 0.93 1.74
N GLY A 17 -3.02 0.17 0.66
CA GLY A 17 -3.38 0.71 -0.65
C GLY A 17 -3.81 -0.37 -1.63
N TYR A 18 -4.17 0.09 -2.83
CA TYR A 18 -4.56 -0.79 -3.93
C TYR A 18 -3.36 -1.16 -4.80
N ARG A 19 -3.43 -2.35 -5.40
CA ARG A 19 -2.55 -2.83 -6.46
C ARG A 19 -3.17 -2.56 -7.84
N PRO A 20 -2.38 -2.41 -8.92
CA PRO A 20 -2.88 -2.17 -10.28
C PRO A 20 -4.02 -3.11 -10.75
N GLU A 21 -4.03 -4.35 -10.26
CA GLU A 21 -5.05 -5.35 -10.55
C GLU A 21 -6.46 -4.89 -10.14
N GLN A 22 -6.57 -3.94 -9.20
CA GLN A 22 -7.83 -3.35 -8.74
C GLN A 22 -8.68 -2.77 -9.87
N ILE A 23 -8.04 -2.26 -10.94
CA ILE A 23 -8.74 -1.75 -12.12
C ILE A 23 -9.67 -2.82 -12.72
N THR A 24 -9.26 -4.09 -12.65
CA THR A 24 -10.06 -5.22 -13.15
C THR A 24 -11.26 -5.50 -12.26
N TYR A 25 -11.10 -5.34 -10.93
CA TYR A 25 -12.19 -5.56 -9.99
C TYR A 25 -13.25 -4.45 -10.05
N GLY A 26 -12.84 -3.19 -10.18
CA GLY A 26 -13.78 -2.08 -10.36
C GLY A 26 -14.72 -1.86 -9.16
N THR A 27 -14.31 -2.29 -7.97
CA THR A 27 -15.06 -2.24 -6.71
C THR A 27 -14.72 -1.02 -5.84
N GLY A 28 -13.84 -0.15 -6.35
CA GLY A 28 -13.31 1.03 -5.66
C GLY A 28 -11.86 1.31 -6.01
N GLY A 29 -11.27 2.32 -5.35
CA GLY A 29 -9.88 2.71 -5.55
C GLY A 29 -9.64 3.67 -6.73
N PRO A 30 -8.37 4.07 -6.97
CA PRO A 30 -7.99 4.96 -8.06
C PRO A 30 -8.37 4.40 -9.45
N PRO A 31 -8.68 5.25 -10.45
CA PRO A 31 -9.02 4.78 -11.80
C PRO A 31 -7.80 4.47 -12.69
N HIS A 32 -6.57 4.77 -12.22
CA HIS A 32 -5.34 4.65 -13.00
C HIS A 32 -4.25 3.93 -12.21
N ALA A 33 -3.56 2.98 -12.84
CA ALA A 33 -2.58 2.10 -12.21
C ALA A 33 -1.36 2.87 -11.67
N GLU A 34 -1.02 3.99 -12.29
CA GLU A 34 0.05 4.89 -11.85
C GLU A 34 -0.18 5.52 -10.47
N ASN A 35 -1.42 5.49 -9.98
CA ASN A 35 -1.79 5.95 -8.64
C ASN A 35 -1.87 4.81 -7.60
N MET A 36 -1.36 3.62 -7.95
CA MET A 36 -1.41 2.41 -7.13
C MET A 36 0.00 1.89 -6.84
N TYR A 37 0.10 0.90 -5.95
CA TYR A 37 1.39 0.40 -5.48
C TYR A 37 1.68 -1.01 -5.97
N THR A 38 2.96 -1.28 -6.24
CA THR A 38 3.50 -2.63 -6.44
C THR A 38 4.48 -2.97 -5.33
N GLU A 39 4.69 -4.26 -5.07
CA GLU A 39 5.69 -4.68 -4.08
C GLU A 39 7.09 -4.19 -4.42
N GLU A 40 7.46 -4.21 -5.70
CA GLU A 40 8.76 -3.72 -6.19
C GLU A 40 8.96 -2.24 -5.85
N MET A 41 7.98 -1.40 -6.20
CA MET A 41 8.01 0.04 -5.89
C MET A 41 8.16 0.30 -4.39
N LEU A 42 7.44 -0.45 -3.55
CA LEU A 42 7.51 -0.29 -2.10
C LEU A 42 8.84 -0.79 -1.52
N ARG A 43 9.38 -1.91 -2.03
CA ARG A 43 10.70 -2.43 -1.61
C ARG A 43 11.80 -1.43 -1.93
N GLU A 44 11.79 -0.86 -3.14
CA GLU A 44 12.77 0.13 -3.56
C GLU A 44 12.62 1.45 -2.80
N GLY A 45 11.40 1.98 -2.68
CA GLY A 45 11.13 3.25 -2.03
C GLY A 45 11.48 3.29 -0.54
N PHE A 46 11.38 2.14 0.14
CA PHE A 46 11.60 1.99 1.59
C PHE A 46 12.78 1.06 1.93
N CYS A 47 13.71 0.82 1.00
CA CYS A 47 14.86 -0.06 1.19
C CYS A 47 15.82 0.34 2.34
N ASP A 48 15.81 1.62 2.73
CA ASP A 48 16.58 2.20 3.83
C ASP A 48 15.93 2.02 5.21
N MET A 49 14.67 1.57 5.26
CA MET A 49 13.94 1.23 6.48
C MET A 49 14.04 -0.27 6.78
N ARG A 50 13.67 -0.66 8.00
CA ARG A 50 13.44 -2.07 8.34
C ARG A 50 12.00 -2.44 8.02
N ILE A 51 11.77 -3.13 6.90
CA ILE A 51 10.45 -3.65 6.52
C ILE A 51 10.10 -4.81 7.47
N LEU A 52 8.98 -4.68 8.17
CA LEU A 52 8.44 -5.72 9.06
C LEU A 52 7.37 -6.56 8.36
N HIS A 53 6.62 -5.93 7.45
CA HIS A 53 5.56 -6.57 6.68
C HIS A 53 5.47 -5.91 5.31
N LEU A 54 5.38 -6.74 4.27
CA LEU A 54 4.99 -6.34 2.93
C LEU A 54 4.21 -7.49 2.32
N ALA A 55 2.92 -7.28 2.04
CA ALA A 55 2.06 -8.32 1.50
C ALA A 55 1.12 -7.74 0.43
N ALA A 56 1.04 -8.46 -0.68
CA ALA A 56 0.06 -8.26 -1.74
C ALA A 56 -0.98 -9.38 -1.65
N TYR A 57 -2.25 -9.04 -1.63
CA TYR A 57 -3.34 -10.01 -1.47
C TYR A 57 -4.64 -9.50 -2.08
N ASP A 58 -5.61 -10.41 -2.24
CA ASP A 58 -6.98 -10.09 -2.61
C ASP A 58 -7.89 -10.35 -1.41
N CYS A 59 -8.83 -9.44 -1.17
CA CYS A 59 -9.80 -9.58 -0.08
C CYS A 59 -11.12 -8.91 -0.45
N GLU A 60 -12.25 -9.48 -0.02
CA GLU A 60 -13.52 -8.75 -0.02
C GLU A 60 -13.54 -7.74 1.13
N ILE A 61 -13.76 -6.47 0.79
CA ILE A 61 -13.86 -5.37 1.75
C ILE A 61 -15.21 -4.68 1.63
N GLU A 62 -15.63 -4.00 2.70
CA GLU A 62 -16.82 -3.14 2.70
C GLU A 62 -16.50 -1.84 3.45
N GLU A 63 -15.92 -0.88 2.73
CA GLU A 63 -15.46 0.42 3.28
C GLU A 63 -16.43 1.58 2.94
N GLY A 64 -17.51 1.29 2.22
CA GLY A 64 -18.55 2.24 1.84
C GLY A 64 -19.09 2.00 0.43
N LYS A 65 -20.09 2.78 0.01
CA LYS A 65 -20.84 2.56 -1.25
C LYS A 65 -19.99 2.54 -2.53
N GLY A 66 -18.78 3.11 -2.51
CA GLY A 66 -17.86 3.10 -3.64
C GLY A 66 -16.67 2.16 -3.49
N HIS A 67 -16.51 1.53 -2.33
CA HIS A 67 -15.35 0.73 -1.93
C HIS A 67 -15.88 -0.57 -1.29
N ALA A 68 -16.51 -1.42 -2.10
CA ALA A 68 -17.13 -2.65 -1.62
C ALA A 68 -17.02 -3.79 -2.63
N GLY A 69 -16.55 -4.95 -2.16
CA GLY A 69 -16.32 -6.15 -2.95
C GLY A 69 -14.85 -6.58 -2.99
N MET A 70 -14.56 -7.55 -3.85
CA MET A 70 -13.19 -8.06 -4.05
C MET A 70 -12.24 -6.93 -4.41
N SER A 71 -11.11 -6.85 -3.71
CA SER A 71 -10.14 -5.78 -3.87
C SER A 71 -8.71 -6.32 -3.89
N ALA A 72 -7.89 -5.80 -4.82
CA ALA A 72 -6.47 -6.09 -4.88
C ALA A 72 -5.72 -5.11 -3.97
N LEU A 73 -5.26 -5.60 -2.82
CA LEU A 73 -4.70 -4.79 -1.75
C LEU A 73 -3.21 -5.07 -1.54
N ILE A 74 -2.54 -4.08 -0.97
CA ILE A 74 -1.13 -4.17 -0.57
C ILE A 74 -0.88 -3.40 0.71
N ASP A 75 -0.16 -4.05 1.61
CA ASP A 75 0.21 -3.53 2.92
C ASP A 75 1.72 -3.41 3.06
N LEU A 76 2.18 -2.33 3.69
CA LEU A 76 3.56 -2.15 4.11
C LEU A 76 3.60 -1.65 5.56
N VAL A 77 4.39 -2.34 6.39
CA VAL A 77 4.81 -1.85 7.71
C VAL A 77 6.34 -1.78 7.73
N ALA A 78 6.88 -0.58 7.96
CA ALA A 78 8.32 -0.36 8.00
C ALA A 78 8.72 0.55 9.16
N VAL A 79 9.90 0.32 9.74
CA VAL A 79 10.46 1.11 10.84
C VAL A 79 11.70 1.86 10.37
N LYS A 80 11.75 3.17 10.62
CA LYS A 80 12.91 4.00 10.32
C LYS A 80 14.06 3.62 11.26
N ARG A 81 15.25 3.45 10.69
CA ARG A 81 16.47 3.16 11.45
C ARG A 81 16.88 4.37 12.30
#